data_AF-A0A1E5QMA6-F1
#
_entry.id   AF-A0A1E5QMA6-F1
#
_cell.length_a   1.000
_cell.length_b   1.000
_cell.length_c   1.000
_cell.angle_alpha   90.00
_cell.angle_beta   90.00
_cell.angle_gamma   90.00
#
_symmetry.space_group_name_H-M   'P 1'
#
loop_
_entity.id
_entity.type
_entity.pdbx_description
1 polymer ?
#
loop_
_entity_poly.entity_id
_entity_poly.type
_entity_poly.pdbx_seq_one_letter_code
_entity_poly.pdbx_strand_id
1 'polypeptide(L)' 'MSDLSLYTLAFASQGQTVAELVFQVCRTGTIDYHHRQLLQSFLLQEHLTEEDHTAIDRLLYAVRRGWLQIVD' A
#
# COMPACT_ATOMS: atom_id res chain seq x y z
N MET A 1 23.88 11.72 1.02
CA MET A 1 23.27 11.05 -0.15
C MET A 1 21.89 10.52 0.26
N SER A 2 20.97 11.42 0.57
CA SER A 2 19.71 11.08 1.24
C SER A 2 18.72 12.20 0.95
N ASP A 3 18.05 12.10 -0.20
CA ASP A 3 16.93 12.97 -0.58
C ASP A 3 16.09 12.33 -1.70
N LEU A 4 16.73 11.71 -2.70
CA LEU A 4 16.06 11.07 -3.84
C LEU A 4 15.04 9.98 -3.47
N SER A 5 15.27 9.21 -2.41
CA SER A 5 14.32 8.16 -1.96
C SER A 5 13.05 8.76 -1.36
N LEU A 6 13.15 9.89 -0.66
CA LEU A 6 11.99 10.55 -0.05
C LEU A 6 11.14 11.24 -1.11
N TYR A 7 11.76 11.90 -2.08
CA TYR A 7 11.05 12.51 -3.21
C TYR A 7 10.36 11.47 -4.10
N THR A 8 10.97 10.30 -4.33
CA THR A 8 10.34 9.24 -5.13
C THR A 8 9.10 8.66 -4.43
N LEU A 9 9.18 8.43 -3.12
CA LEU A 9 8.03 8.00 -2.31
C LEU A 9 6.94 9.07 -2.25
N ALA A 10 7.32 10.34 -2.06
CA ALA A 10 6.39 11.46 -2.02
C ALA A 10 5.70 11.72 -3.38
N PHE A 11 6.40 11.46 -4.49
CA PHE A 11 5.84 11.59 -5.83
C PHE A 11 4.93 10.40 -6.18
N ALA A 12 5.25 9.19 -5.72
CA ALA A 12 4.41 8.01 -5.92
C ALA A 12 3.04 8.13 -5.24
N SER A 13 2.94 8.86 -4.12
CA SER A 13 1.69 9.07 -3.39
C SER A 13 0.85 10.26 -3.86
N GLN A 14 1.31 11.10 -4.81
CA GLN A 14 0.52 12.23 -5.29
C GLN A 14 -0.68 11.73 -6.13
N GLY A 15 -1.78 11.43 -5.45
CA GLY A 15 -3.08 11.09 -6.04
C GLY A 15 -3.56 9.65 -5.81
N GLN A 16 -2.77 8.79 -5.14
CA GLN A 16 -3.22 7.45 -4.78
C GLN A 16 -3.66 7.41 -3.32
N THR A 17 -4.82 6.78 -3.07
CA THR A 17 -5.38 6.56 -1.74
C THR A 17 -5.22 5.08 -1.35
N VAL A 18 -5.38 4.78 -0.06
CA VAL A 18 -5.40 3.39 0.42
C VAL A 18 -6.51 2.59 -0.28
N ALA A 19 -7.68 3.21 -0.49
CA ALA A 19 -8.79 2.57 -1.19
C ALA A 19 -8.43 2.16 -2.63
N GLU A 20 -7.72 3.01 -3.37
CA GLU A 20 -7.27 2.72 -4.74
C GLU A 20 -6.25 1.57 -4.75
N LEU A 21 -5.31 1.57 -3.81
CA LEU A 21 -4.36 0.46 -3.66
C LEU A 21 -5.07 -0.86 -3.36
N VAL A 22 -6.03 -0.85 -2.41
CA VAL A 22 -6.80 -2.04 -2.05
C VAL A 22 -7.59 -2.56 -3.25
N PHE A 23 -8.21 -1.66 -4.02
CA PHE A 23 -8.92 -2.03 -5.24
C PHE A 23 -8.02 -2.73 -6.25
N GLN A 24 -6.82 -2.19 -6.50
CA GLN A 24 -5.84 -2.78 -7.42
C GLN A 24 -5.37 -4.16 -6.95
N VAL A 25 -5.04 -4.31 -5.67
CA VAL A 25 -4.62 -5.60 -5.10
C VAL A 25 -5.77 -6.62 -5.14
N CYS A 26 -7.00 -6.25 -4.80
CA CYS A 26 -8.14 -7.14 -4.87
C CYS A 26 -8.46 -7.59 -6.31
N ARG A 27 -8.29 -6.69 -7.29
CA ARG A 27 -8.50 -6.99 -8.71
C ARG A 27 -7.44 -7.94 -9.27
N THR A 28 -6.20 -7.79 -8.85
CA THR A 28 -5.05 -8.58 -9.36
C THR A 28 -4.81 -9.86 -8.57
N GLY A 29 -5.20 -9.89 -7.29
CA GLY A 29 -4.88 -10.97 -6.36
C GLY A 29 -3.42 -10.95 -5.90
N THR A 30 -2.63 -9.95 -6.27
CA THR A 30 -1.19 -9.89 -6.01
C THR A 30 -0.73 -8.56 -5.41
N ILE A 31 0.33 -8.64 -4.61
CA ILE A 31 1.03 -7.47 -4.04
C ILE A 31 2.45 -7.46 -4.58
N ASP A 32 2.73 -6.54 -5.52
CA ASP A 32 4.05 -6.37 -6.12
C ASP A 32 4.90 -5.33 -5.36
N TYR A 33 6.10 -5.05 -5.86
CA TYR A 33 7.00 -4.05 -5.28
C TYR A 33 6.36 -2.65 -5.17
N HIS A 34 5.60 -2.22 -6.18
CA HIS A 34 4.97 -0.90 -6.21
C HIS A 34 3.89 -0.78 -5.13
N HIS A 35 3.02 -1.79 -5.00
CA HIS A 35 2.02 -1.83 -3.94
C HIS A 35 2.68 -1.77 -2.54
N ARG A 36 3.82 -2.43 -2.34
CA ARG A 36 4.56 -2.36 -1.07
C ARG A 36 5.12 -0.97 -0.79
N GLN A 37 5.68 -0.29 -1.79
CA GLN A 37 6.18 1.09 -1.64
C GLN A 37 5.06 2.06 -1.29
N LEU A 38 3.89 1.91 -1.90
CA LEU A 38 2.72 2.72 -1.57
C LEU A 38 2.20 2.45 -0.16
N LEU A 39 2.03 1.17 0.23
CA LEU A 39 1.66 0.80 1.59
C LEU A 39 2.63 1.38 2.63
N GLN A 40 3.94 1.29 2.36
CA GLN A 40 4.96 1.89 3.20
C GLN A 40 4.79 3.41 3.28
N SER A 41 4.53 4.09 2.16
CA SER A 41 4.30 5.54 2.15
C SER A 41 3.08 5.94 2.96
N PHE A 42 1.96 5.20 2.86
CA PHE A 42 0.74 5.45 3.61
C PHE A 42 0.92 5.24 5.11
N LEU A 43 1.62 4.17 5.51
CA LEU A 43 1.90 3.87 6.92
C LEU A 43 2.86 4.88 7.57
N LEU A 44 3.69 5.56 6.77
CA LEU A 44 4.59 6.62 7.25
C LEU A 44 3.91 8.00 7.29
N GLN A 45 2.73 8.15 6.70
CA GLN A 45 1.92 9.36 6.84
C GLN A 45 1.20 9.33 8.20
N GLU A 46 1.25 10.43 8.94
CA GLU A 46 0.71 10.49 10.30
C GLU A 46 -0.84 10.48 10.37
N HIS A 47 -1.55 10.43 9.24
CA HIS A 47 -3.00 10.73 9.17
C HIS A 47 -3.78 9.67 8.37
N LEU A 48 -3.68 8.40 8.76
CA LEU A 48 -4.60 7.36 8.27
C LEU A 48 -5.95 7.48 8.98
N THR A 49 -7.03 7.37 8.21
CA THR A 49 -8.37 7.28 8.80
C THR A 49 -8.62 5.88 9.36
N GLU A 50 -9.61 5.73 10.23
CA GLU A 50 -10.08 4.41 10.69
C GLU A 50 -10.48 3.48 9.53
N GLU A 51 -11.02 4.06 8.45
CA GLU A 51 -11.38 3.32 7.24
C GLU A 51 -10.12 2.79 6.52
N ASP A 52 -9.09 3.63 6.40
CA ASP A 52 -7.81 3.23 5.81
C ASP A 52 -7.15 2.13 6.64
N HIS A 53 -7.14 2.26 7.97
CA HIS A 53 -6.65 1.23 8.88
C HIS A 53 -7.39 -0.10 8.68
N THR A 54 -8.73 -0.05 8.63
CA THR A 54 -9.56 -1.24 8.40
C THR A 54 -9.25 -1.89 7.04
N ALA A 55 -9.00 -1.09 6.01
CA ALA A 55 -8.68 -1.59 4.69
C ALA A 55 -7.31 -2.27 4.64
N ILE A 56 -6.30 -1.69 5.30
CA ILE A 56 -4.96 -2.27 5.44
C ILE A 56 -5.00 -3.57 6.26
N ASP A 57 -5.77 -3.61 7.35
CA ASP A 57 -5.92 -4.83 8.16
C ASP A 57 -6.55 -5.98 7.36
N ARG A 58 -7.53 -5.68 6.49
CA ARG A 58 -8.12 -6.67 5.58
C ARG A 58 -7.12 -7.18 4.56
N LEU A 59 -6.27 -6.32 4.01
CA LEU A 59 -5.17 -6.72 3.13
C LEU A 59 -4.22 -7.69 3.84
N LEU A 60 -3.75 -7.32 5.04
CA LEU A 60 -2.86 -8.17 5.85
C LEU A 60 -3.49 -9.52 6.18
N TYR A 61 -4.79 -9.52 6.52
CA TYR A 61 -5.55 -10.74 6.77
C TYR A 61 -5.59 -11.64 5.53
N ALA A 62 -5.90 -11.07 4.35
CA ALA A 62 -5.98 -11.82 3.10
C ALA A 62 -4.63 -12.41 2.68
N VAL A 63 -3.53 -11.68 2.88
CA VAL A 63 -2.16 -12.21 2.68
C VAL A 63 -1.89 -13.39 3.63
N ARG A 64 -2.19 -13.25 4.93
CA ARG A 64 -1.98 -14.32 5.93
C ARG A 64 -2.78 -15.58 5.64
N ARG A 65 -3.96 -15.44 5.02
CA ARG A 65 -4.82 -16.57 4.60
C ARG A 65 -4.40 -17.19 3.27
N GLY A 66 -3.39 -16.63 2.60
CA GLY A 66 -2.95 -17.06 1.27
C GLY A 66 -3.93 -16.68 0.16
N TRP A 67 -4.84 -15.73 0.39
CA TRP A 67 -5.76 -15.22 -0.62
C TRP A 67 -5.12 -14.19 -1.54
N LEU A 68 -4.06 -13.52 -1.06
CA LEU A 68 -3.24 -12.61 -1.84
C LEU A 68 -1.81 -13.14 -1.88
N GLN A 69 -1.21 -13.09 -3.06
CA GLN A 69 0.17 -13.51 -3.26
C GLN A 69 1.09 -12.31 -3.33
N ILE A 70 2.16 -12.31 -2.54
CA ILE A 70 3.24 -11.33 -2.68
C ILE A 70 4.12 -11.78 -3.85
N VAL A 71 4.35 -10.88 -4.80
CA VAL A 71 5.18 -11.12 -5.99
C VAL A 71 6.31 -10.10 -6.02
N ASP A 72 7.44 -10.46 -6.63
CA ASP A 72 8.61 -9.60 -6.76
C ASP A 72 8.52 -8.68 -7.98
#